data_AF-A0A9J6GY84-F1
#
_entry.id   AF-A0A9J6GY84-F1
#
_cell.length_a   1.000
_cell.length_b   1.000
_cell.length_c   1.000
_cell.angle_alpha   90.00
_cell.angle_beta   90.00
_cell.angle_gamma   90.00
#
_symmetry.space_group_name_H-M   'P 1'
#
loop_
_entity.id
_entity.type
_entity.pdbx_description
1 polymer ?
#
loop_
_entity_poly.entity_id
_entity_poly.type
_entity_poly.pdbx_seq_one_letter_code
_entity_poly.pdbx_strand_id
1 'polypeptide(L)'
;MLYQWFLLGKGEPVKWRLLESNTYPTPARMNLLYPQLYPSPACPNCQQARGTIYHMVLACPNHPAPRDAARLRDHPNPWYQGLRAIRASDAEGQRQLISLADEAYRTNGTLDVATSPG
;
A
#
# COMPACT_ATOMS: atom_id res chain seq x y z
N MET A 1 24.30 -6.61 -10.94
CA MET A 1 24.28 -7.27 -9.61
C MET A 1 23.29 -6.51 -8.75
N LEU A 2 22.23 -7.19 -8.34
CA LEU A 2 20.97 -6.65 -7.83
C LEU A 2 21.13 -6.00 -6.46
N TYR A 3 20.79 -4.72 -6.33
CA TYR A 3 20.57 -4.09 -5.03
C TYR A 3 19.19 -4.46 -4.51
N GLN A 4 19.06 -5.74 -4.18
CA GLN A 4 18.03 -6.30 -3.33
C GLN A 4 18.31 -5.87 -1.90
N TRP A 5 18.12 -4.59 -1.58
CA TRP A 5 18.22 -4.14 -0.19
C TRP A 5 16.99 -4.63 0.57
N PHE A 6 17.09 -5.73 1.32
CA PHE A 6 17.55 -5.72 2.72
C PHE A 6 16.74 -4.76 3.59
N LEU A 7 15.46 -5.04 3.83
CA LEU A 7 14.68 -4.36 4.87
C LEU A 7 13.76 -5.30 5.67
N LEU A 8 14.10 -6.59 5.75
CA LEU A 8 13.42 -7.59 6.59
C LEU A 8 13.69 -7.42 8.11
N GLY A 9 13.87 -6.18 8.59
CA GLY A 9 14.02 -5.91 10.03
C GLY A 9 14.19 -4.43 10.41
N LYS A 10 14.64 -3.56 9.48
CA LYS A 10 14.75 -2.09 9.70
C LYS A 10 13.79 -1.24 8.85
N GLY A 11 13.07 -1.83 7.88
CA GLY A 11 12.18 -1.06 6.99
C GLY A 11 10.72 -1.04 7.41
N GLU A 12 10.31 -1.97 8.28
CA GLU A 12 8.93 -2.01 8.78
C GLU A 12 8.52 -0.70 9.47
N PRO A 13 9.36 -0.04 10.30
CA PRO A 13 8.99 1.25 10.88
C PRO A 13 8.79 2.34 9.82
N VAL A 14 9.60 2.33 8.76
CA VAL A 14 9.47 3.29 7.65
C VAL A 14 8.19 3.02 6.87
N LYS A 15 7.92 1.76 6.51
CA LYS A 15 6.69 1.36 5.81
C LYS A 15 5.45 1.67 6.64
N TRP A 16 5.50 1.40 7.94
CA TRP A 16 4.46 1.77 8.89
C TRP A 16 4.22 3.28 8.88
N ARG A 17 5.29 4.09 8.96
CA ARG A 17 5.18 5.55 8.85
C ARG A 17 4.54 5.99 7.54
N LEU A 18 4.92 5.40 6.40
CA LEU A 18 4.32 5.69 5.10
C LEU A 18 2.82 5.38 5.04
N LEU A 19 2.38 4.32 5.73
CA LEU A 19 0.96 3.99 5.89
C LEU A 19 0.26 5.03 6.78
N GLU A 20 0.83 5.35 7.94
CA GLU A 20 0.30 6.36 8.88
C GLU A 20 0.17 7.76 8.23
N SER A 21 1.13 8.16 7.41
CA SER A 21 1.13 9.45 6.71
C SER A 21 0.39 9.42 5.36
N ASN A 22 -0.17 8.27 4.96
CA ASN A 22 -0.81 8.09 3.65
C ASN A 22 0.12 8.50 2.48
N THR A 23 1.41 8.24 2.62
CA THR A 23 2.45 8.53 1.62
C THR A 23 3.03 7.27 0.98
N TYR A 24 2.40 6.12 1.21
CA TYR A 24 2.76 4.88 0.54
C TYR A 24 2.70 5.04 -1.00
N PRO A 25 3.68 4.50 -1.74
CA PRO A 25 3.64 4.42 -3.20
C PRO A 25 2.38 3.71 -3.70
N THR A 26 1.60 4.39 -4.55
CA THR A 26 0.35 3.85 -5.14
C THR A 26 0.18 4.40 -6.56
N PRO A 27 -0.58 3.75 -7.46
CA PRO A 27 -0.77 4.27 -8.81
C PRO A 27 -1.41 5.66 -8.81
N ALA A 28 -2.38 5.91 -7.92
CA ALA A 28 -2.98 7.24 -7.78
C ALA A 28 -1.95 8.31 -7.37
N ARG A 29 -1.02 7.98 -6.47
CA ARG A 29 0.04 8.91 -6.02
C ARG A 29 1.14 9.08 -7.07
N MET A 30 1.53 8.00 -7.74
CA MET A 30 2.60 8.03 -8.74
C MET A 30 2.15 8.70 -10.03
N ASN A 31 0.90 8.50 -10.45
CA ASN A 31 0.29 9.27 -11.54
C ASN A 31 0.22 10.76 -11.21
N LEU A 32 -0.09 11.13 -9.96
CA LEU A 32 -0.11 12.52 -9.54
C LEU A 32 1.28 13.17 -9.57
N LEU A 33 2.32 12.45 -9.13
CA LEU A 33 3.69 12.99 -9.05
C LEU A 33 4.43 12.94 -10.39
N TYR A 34 4.23 11.87 -11.16
CA TYR A 34 4.96 11.58 -12.39
C TYR A 34 4.01 11.02 -13.47
N PRO A 35 3.05 11.82 -13.97
CA PRO A 35 2.01 11.36 -14.88
C PRO A 35 2.56 10.80 -16.21
N GLN A 36 3.74 11.24 -16.64
CA GLN A 36 4.38 10.74 -17.86
C GLN A 36 4.96 9.33 -17.70
N LEU A 37 5.36 8.97 -16.47
CA LEU A 37 5.91 7.63 -16.17
C LEU A 37 4.82 6.66 -15.69
N TYR A 38 3.78 7.19 -15.04
CA TYR A 38 2.66 6.42 -14.52
C TYR A 38 1.35 7.00 -15.07
N PRO A 39 0.94 6.62 -16.28
CA PRO A 39 -0.17 7.28 -16.98
C PRO A 39 -1.55 6.97 -16.39
N SER A 40 -1.68 5.89 -15.60
CA SER A 40 -2.94 5.48 -15.01
C SER A 40 -2.93 5.58 -13.48
N PRO A 41 -3.89 6.28 -12.86
CA PRO A 41 -4.11 6.25 -11.42
C PRO A 41 -4.94 5.03 -10.96
N ALA A 42 -5.40 4.19 -11.88
CA ALA A 42 -6.34 3.11 -11.59
C ALA A 42 -5.70 1.98 -10.77
N CYS A 43 -6.54 1.26 -10.02
CA CYS A 43 -6.12 0.05 -9.34
C CYS A 43 -5.79 -1.05 -10.38
N PRO A 44 -4.61 -1.67 -10.35
CA PRO A 44 -4.26 -2.74 -11.29
C PRO A 44 -5.16 -3.98 -11.16
N ASN A 45 -5.64 -4.25 -9.94
CA ASN A 45 -6.35 -5.49 -9.62
C ASN A 45 -7.84 -5.45 -10.01
N CYS A 46 -8.49 -4.28 -9.95
CA CYS A 46 -9.93 -4.15 -10.19
C CYS A 46 -10.32 -3.00 -11.12
N GLN A 47 -9.34 -2.26 -11.65
CA GLN A 47 -9.53 -1.14 -12.57
C GLN A 47 -10.37 0.03 -12.02
N GLN A 48 -10.62 0.09 -10.71
CA GLN A 48 -11.24 1.27 -10.11
C GLN A 48 -10.36 2.50 -10.34
N ALA A 49 -10.99 3.63 -10.70
CA ALA A 49 -10.33 4.83 -11.21
C ALA A 49 -9.21 5.42 -10.32
N ARG A 50 -9.19 5.10 -9.02
CA ARG A 50 -8.14 5.54 -8.09
C ARG A 50 -7.67 4.38 -7.22
N GLY A 51 -6.55 3.78 -7.57
CA GLY A 51 -5.82 2.85 -6.71
C GLY A 51 -5.07 3.61 -5.62
N THR A 52 -5.79 4.04 -4.58
CA THR A 52 -5.19 4.56 -3.34
C THR A 52 -4.78 3.40 -2.44
N ILE A 53 -3.94 3.67 -1.43
CA ILE A 53 -3.50 2.60 -0.51
C ILE A 53 -4.69 2.03 0.29
N TYR A 54 -5.63 2.89 0.67
CA TYR A 54 -6.91 2.47 1.26
C TYR A 54 -7.65 1.50 0.34
N HIS A 55 -7.79 1.88 -0.93
CA HIS A 55 -8.48 1.02 -1.89
C HIS A 55 -7.75 -0.32 -2.00
N MET A 56 -6.45 -0.29 -2.30
CA MET A 56 -5.70 -1.50 -2.60
C MET A 56 -5.61 -2.46 -1.41
N VAL A 57 -5.56 -1.96 -0.17
CA VAL A 57 -5.41 -2.79 1.03
C VAL A 57 -6.74 -3.17 1.68
N LEU A 58 -7.77 -2.30 1.66
CA LEU A 58 -9.02 -2.51 2.42
C LEU A 58 -10.29 -2.61 1.57
N ALA A 59 -10.36 -1.95 0.43
CA ALA A 59 -11.60 -1.82 -0.36
C ALA A 59 -11.58 -2.57 -1.70
N CYS A 60 -10.42 -3.01 -2.17
CA CYS A 60 -10.27 -3.68 -3.45
C CYS A 60 -10.88 -5.09 -3.35
N PRO A 61 -11.89 -5.43 -4.16
CA PRO A 61 -12.54 -6.76 -4.12
C PRO A 61 -11.60 -7.88 -4.59
N ASN A 62 -10.60 -7.53 -5.40
CA ASN A 62 -9.64 -8.46 -6.00
C ASN A 62 -8.29 -8.50 -5.26
N HIS A 63 -8.22 -7.96 -4.04
CA HIS A 63 -7.03 -8.05 -3.20
C HIS A 63 -7.43 -8.64 -1.84
N PRO A 64 -6.60 -9.53 -1.25
CA PRO A 64 -6.87 -10.02 0.10
C PRO A 64 -6.99 -8.83 1.07
N ALA A 65 -8.08 -8.84 1.83
CA ALA A 65 -8.30 -7.87 2.90
C ALA A 65 -7.66 -8.42 4.20
N PRO A 66 -7.13 -7.55 5.08
CA PRO A 66 -6.64 -7.99 6.38
C PRO A 66 -7.73 -8.70 7.18
N ARG A 67 -7.34 -9.57 8.12
CA ARG A 67 -8.28 -10.38 8.94
C ARG A 67 -9.32 -9.51 9.64
N ASP A 68 -8.95 -8.29 10.04
CA ASP A 68 -9.81 -7.31 10.71
C ASP A 68 -10.41 -6.24 9.76
N ALA A 69 -10.34 -6.41 8.43
CA ALA A 69 -10.82 -5.43 7.46
C ALA A 69 -12.29 -5.01 7.64
N ALA A 70 -13.13 -5.92 8.13
CA ALA A 70 -14.51 -5.61 8.47
C ALA A 70 -14.60 -4.55 9.58
N ARG A 71 -13.81 -4.69 10.66
CA ARG A 71 -13.72 -3.69 11.74
C ARG A 71 -13.20 -2.35 11.24
N LEU A 72 -12.31 -2.34 10.25
CA LEU A 72 -11.71 -1.12 9.71
C LEU A 72 -12.68 -0.37 8.78
N ARG A 73 -13.61 -1.07 8.09
CA ARG A 73 -14.56 -0.48 7.13
C ARG A 73 -15.70 0.31 7.76
N ASP A 74 -16.12 -0.04 8.97
CA ASP A 74 -17.29 0.56 9.64
C ASP A 74 -16.98 1.92 10.31
N HIS A 75 -15.74 2.42 10.20
CA HIS A 75 -15.35 3.71 10.79
C HIS A 75 -15.54 4.90 9.83
N PRO A 76 -15.92 6.09 10.34
CA PRO A 76 -16.15 7.30 9.53
C PRO A 76 -14.88 7.90 8.86
N ASN A 77 -13.71 7.27 9.02
CA ASN A 77 -12.53 7.47 8.19
C ASN A 77 -11.73 6.15 8.24
N PRO A 78 -12.09 5.16 7.41
CA PRO A 78 -11.70 3.77 7.62
C PRO A 78 -10.19 3.55 7.50
N TRP A 79 -9.48 4.41 6.75
CA TRP A 79 -8.02 4.37 6.69
C TRP A 79 -7.37 4.93 7.96
N TYR A 80 -7.67 6.18 8.34
CA TYR A 80 -6.97 6.84 9.45
C TYR A 80 -7.36 6.30 10.83
N GLN A 81 -8.65 6.01 11.04
CA GLN A 81 -9.11 5.41 12.29
C GLN A 81 -8.75 3.92 12.37
N GLY A 82 -8.80 3.20 11.24
CA GLY A 82 -8.37 1.82 11.17
C GLY A 82 -6.88 1.64 11.49
N LEU A 83 -6.01 2.49 10.93
CA LEU A 83 -4.58 2.50 11.29
C LEU A 83 -4.34 2.87 12.75
N ARG A 84 -5.17 3.73 13.34
CA ARG A 84 -5.09 4.07 14.78
C ARG A 84 -5.49 2.91 15.68
N ALA A 85 -6.42 2.05 15.26
CA ALA A 85 -6.82 0.86 16.01
C ALA A 85 -5.70 -0.20 16.08
N ILE A 86 -4.86 -0.28 15.03
CA ILE A 86 -3.72 -1.22 14.92
C ILE A 86 -2.44 -0.67 15.60
N ARG A 87 -2.56 0.36 16.45
CA ARG A 87 -1.41 1.02 17.09
C ARG A 87 -0.55 0.08 17.95
N ALA A 88 0.72 0.48 18.07
CA ALA A 88 1.87 0.08 18.92
C ALA A 88 1.91 -1.27 19.68
N SER A 89 0.80 -1.78 20.19
CA SER A 89 0.71 -3.06 20.91
C SER A 89 0.44 -4.26 20.00
N ASP A 90 0.02 -4.05 18.75
CA ASP A 90 -0.26 -5.12 17.78
C ASP A 90 0.78 -5.15 16.66
N ALA A 91 1.95 -5.69 16.98
CA ALA A 91 3.03 -5.88 16.00
C ALA A 91 2.64 -6.83 14.86
N GLU A 92 1.69 -7.75 15.09
CA GLU A 92 1.23 -8.68 14.06
C GLU A 92 0.32 -7.98 13.06
N GLY A 93 -0.65 -7.20 13.52
CA GLY A 93 -1.51 -6.36 12.67
C GLY A 93 -0.71 -5.35 11.84
N GLN A 94 0.33 -4.74 12.42
CA GLN A 94 1.22 -3.84 11.68
C GLN A 94 1.96 -4.57 10.54
N ARG A 95 2.54 -5.75 10.82
CA ARG A 95 3.23 -6.55 9.81
C ARG A 95 2.28 -7.06 8.74
N GLN A 96 1.06 -7.45 9.10
CA GLN A 96 0.05 -7.88 8.13
C GLN A 96 -0.31 -6.73 7.17
N LEU A 97 -0.55 -5.53 7.69
CA LEU A 97 -0.84 -4.37 6.85
C LEU A 97 0.33 -3.98 5.94
N ILE A 98 1.56 -4.02 6.46
CA ILE A 98 2.76 -3.76 5.66
C ILE A 98 2.88 -4.80 4.54
N SER A 99 2.66 -6.08 4.84
CA SER A 99 2.71 -7.16 3.84
C SER A 99 1.67 -6.96 2.74
N LEU A 100 0.43 -6.61 3.10
CA LEU A 100 -0.63 -6.36 2.13
C LEU A 100 -0.36 -5.11 1.29
N ALA A 101 0.20 -4.06 1.89
CA ALA A 101 0.62 -2.86 1.18
C ALA A 101 1.78 -3.14 0.20
N ASP A 102 2.74 -3.98 0.60
CA ASP A 102 3.83 -4.44 -0.27
C ASP A 102 3.32 -5.29 -1.43
N GLU A 103 2.37 -6.20 -1.17
CA GLU A 103 1.74 -7.03 -2.20
C GLU A 103 0.97 -6.16 -3.20
N ALA A 104 0.11 -5.28 -2.71
CA ALA A 104 -0.59 -4.29 -3.51
C ALA A 104 0.37 -3.44 -4.36
N TYR A 105 1.48 -3.02 -3.78
CA TYR A 105 2.50 -2.26 -4.50
C TYR A 105 3.21 -3.08 -5.58
N ARG A 106 3.49 -4.37 -5.33
CA ARG A 106 4.07 -5.28 -6.34
C ARG A 106 3.12 -5.50 -7.51
N THR A 107 1.83 -5.73 -7.27
CA THR A 107 0.86 -5.95 -8.35
C THR A 107 0.62 -4.69 -9.19
N ASN A 108 1.05 -3.52 -8.71
CA ASN A 108 1.02 -2.27 -9.45
C ASN A 108 2.17 -2.11 -10.46
N GLY A 109 3.02 -3.13 -10.67
CA GLY A 109 4.10 -3.12 -11.67
C GLY A 109 5.14 -2.01 -11.45
N THR A 110 5.11 -1.35 -10.29
CA THR A 110 5.88 -0.12 -10.01
C THR A 110 7.32 -0.43 -9.66
N LEU A 111 7.59 -1.65 -9.19
CA LEU A 111 8.94 -2.18 -8.96
C LEU A 111 9.69 -2.49 -10.27
N ASP A 112 8.96 -2.81 -11.33
CA ASP A 112 9.55 -3.21 -12.62
C ASP A 112 9.96 -1.99 -13.46
N VAL A 113 9.23 -0.87 -13.33
CA VAL A 113 9.57 0.39 -14.01
C VAL A 113 10.83 1.04 -13.42
N ALA A 114 11.07 0.89 -12.11
CA ALA A 114 12.28 1.43 -11.46
C ALA A 114 13.54 0.59 -11.71
N THR A 115 13.44 -0.57 -12.35
CA THR A 115 14.54 -1.52 -12.57
C THR A 115 14.93 -1.70 -14.02
N SER A 116 14.34 -0.96 -14.96
CA SER A 116 14.78 -0.92 -16.35
C SER A 116 15.76 0.25 -16.57
N PRO A 117 17.09 0.01 -16.66
CA PRO A 117 17.99 0.99 -17.25
C PRO A 117 17.69 1.02 -18.76
N GLY A 118 17.32 2.20 -19.26
CA GLY A 118 17.46 2.51 -20.68
C GLY A 118 18.93 2.65 -21.07
#